data_AF-A0A364XWY0-F1
#
_entry.id   AF-A0A364XWY0-F1
#
_cell.length_a   1.000
_cell.length_b   1.000
_cell.length_c   1.000
_cell.angle_alpha   90.00
_cell.angle_beta   90.00
_cell.angle_gamma   90.00
#
_symmetry.space_group_name_H-M   'P 1'
#
loop_
_entity.id
_entity.type
_entity.pdbx_description
1 polymer ?
#
loop_
_entity_poly.entity_id
_entity_poly.type
_entity_poly.pdbx_seq_one_letter_code
_entity_poly.pdbx_strand_id
1 'polypeptide(L)'
;MSNADLELHFWLCHGSAIPQSSSIYIRVADIETHYEDHERFGIVHPKATLEDRPWGMKEFASVDPDGNLLKYGQSSSVPSYFRILLNISLAI
;
A
#
# COMPACT_ATOMS: atom_id res chain seq x y z
N MET A 1 17.27 -3.63 -13.84
CA MET A 1 16.93 -4.54 -12.74
C MET A 1 15.92 -5.51 -13.29
N SER A 2 16.09 -6.82 -13.09
CA SER A 2 15.11 -7.82 -13.57
C SER A 2 13.72 -7.47 -13.02
N ASN A 3 12.69 -7.57 -13.87
CA ASN A 3 11.30 -7.58 -13.41
C ASN A 3 11.18 -8.76 -12.45
N ALA A 4 11.29 -8.50 -11.15
CA ALA A 4 10.92 -9.50 -10.17
C ALA A 4 9.40 -9.62 -10.25
N ASP A 5 8.91 -10.81 -10.57
CA ASP A 5 7.48 -11.07 -10.59
C ASP A 5 6.95 -10.84 -9.16
N LEU A 6 6.11 -9.80 -9.02
CA LEU A 6 5.39 -9.52 -7.78
C LEU A 6 4.08 -10.28 -7.85
N GLU A 7 3.89 -11.22 -6.93
CA GLU A 7 2.65 -11.97 -6.81
C GLU A 7 1.95 -11.65 -5.48
N LEU A 8 0.63 -11.50 -5.56
CA LEU A 8 -0.25 -11.45 -4.40
C LEU A 8 -1.23 -12.62 -4.46
N HIS A 9 -1.22 -13.42 -3.40
CA HIS A 9 -2.06 -14.60 -3.28
C HIS A 9 -3.15 -14.31 -2.26
N PHE A 10 -4.39 -14.61 -2.63
CA PHE A 10 -5.55 -14.50 -1.77
C PHE A 10 -6.10 -15.89 -1.49
N TRP A 11 -6.54 -16.13 -0.26
CA TRP A 11 -7.21 -17.37 0.13
C TRP A 11 -8.64 -17.06 0.53
N LEU A 12 -9.54 -17.99 0.19
CA LEU A 12 -10.93 -17.89 0.61
C LEU A 12 -10.98 -17.88 2.14
N CYS A 13 -11.67 -16.88 2.68
CA CYS A 13 -11.99 -16.80 4.09
C CYS A 13 -13.50 -16.61 4.27
N HIS A 14 -14.00 -16.95 5.45
CA HIS A 14 -15.42 -16.84 5.76
C HIS A 14 -15.72 -15.47 6.39
N GLY A 15 -16.54 -14.67 5.71
CA GLY A 15 -16.96 -13.34 6.16
C GLY A 15 -15.97 -12.22 5.80
N SER A 16 -16.42 -10.97 5.93
CA SER A 16 -15.66 -9.78 5.52
C SER A 16 -14.69 -9.25 6.58
N ALA A 17 -14.74 -9.76 7.80
CA ALA A 17 -13.96 -9.23 8.92
C ALA A 17 -12.45 -9.34 8.69
N ILE A 18 -12.00 -10.43 8.07
CA ILE A 18 -10.59 -10.67 7.76
C ILE A 18 -10.09 -9.69 6.70
N PRO A 19 -10.67 -9.58 5.49
CA PRO A 19 -10.18 -8.64 4.50
C PRO A 19 -10.25 -7.19 4.96
N GLN A 20 -11.34 -6.78 5.63
CA GLN A 20 -11.50 -5.40 6.14
C GLN A 20 -10.52 -5.03 7.26
N SER A 21 -9.91 -6.02 7.92
CA SER A 21 -8.86 -5.83 8.92
C SER A 21 -7.46 -6.13 8.38
N SER A 22 -7.34 -6.44 7.10
CA SER A 22 -6.09 -6.81 6.45
C SER A 22 -5.54 -5.67 5.61
N SER A 23 -4.22 -5.54 5.61
CA SER A 23 -3.55 -4.58 4.75
C SER A 23 -2.19 -5.07 4.29
N ILE A 24 -1.76 -4.57 3.15
CA ILE A 24 -0.41 -4.73 2.63
C ILE A 24 0.24 -3.36 2.47
N TYR A 25 1.57 -3.33 2.54
CA TYR A 25 2.35 -2.13 2.24
C TYR A 25 3.34 -2.45 1.11
N ILE A 26 3.11 -1.86 -0.05
CA ILE A 26 3.90 -2.04 -1.26
C ILE A 26 4.86 -0.87 -1.38
N ARG A 27 6.16 -1.17 -1.38
CA ARG A 27 7.20 -0.16 -1.65
C ARG A 27 7.38 -0.02 -3.15
N VAL A 28 7.24 1.21 -3.63
CA VAL A 28 7.38 1.54 -5.05
C VAL A 28 8.52 2.53 -5.25
N ALA A 29 9.17 2.45 -6.41
CA ALA A 29 10.25 3.36 -6.77
C ALA A 29 9.74 4.71 -7.30
N ASP A 30 8.55 4.70 -7.93
CA ASP A 30 7.91 5.88 -8.53
C ASP A 30 6.41 5.93 -8.18
N ILE A 31 6.11 6.49 -7.01
CA ILE A 31 4.76 6.52 -6.45
C ILE A 31 3.81 7.44 -7.22
N GLU A 32 4.34 8.47 -7.90
CA GLU A 32 3.53 9.40 -8.68
C GLU A 32 2.92 8.68 -9.88
N THR A 33 3.75 7.94 -10.65
CA THR A 33 3.27 7.13 -11.78
C THR A 33 2.23 6.10 -11.33
N HIS A 34 2.48 5.41 -10.21
CA HIS A 34 1.49 4.48 -9.66
C HIS A 34 0.19 5.19 -9.25
N TYR A 35 0.28 6.36 -8.63
CA TYR A 35 -0.90 7.12 -8.20
C TYR A 35 -1.75 7.56 -9.39
N GLU A 36 -1.14 8.12 -10.44
CA GLU A 36 -1.82 8.52 -11.67
C GLU A 36 -2.56 7.35 -12.34
N ASP A 37 -1.93 6.18 -12.40
CA ASP A 37 -2.56 4.96 -12.91
C ASP A 37 -3.80 4.58 -12.06
N HIS A 38 -3.70 4.64 -10.73
CA HIS A 38 -4.81 4.32 -9.83
C HIS A 38 -5.95 5.34 -9.90
N GLU A 39 -5.64 6.63 -10.07
CA GLU A 39 -6.63 7.67 -10.29
C GLU A 39 -7.38 7.45 -11.60
N ARG A 40 -6.66 7.08 -12.67
CA ARG A 40 -7.26 6.77 -13.97
C ARG A 40 -8.24 5.60 -13.90
N PHE A 41 -7.96 4.60 -13.06
CA PHE A 41 -8.88 3.49 -12.80
C PHE A 41 -9.97 3.81 -11.75
N GLY A 42 -9.88 4.96 -11.06
CA GLY A 42 -10.85 5.37 -10.04
C GLY A 42 -10.79 4.53 -8.76
N ILE A 43 -9.62 3.94 -8.45
CA ILE A 43 -9.44 3.00 -7.33
C ILE A 43 -8.66 3.59 -6.14
N VAL A 44 -8.30 4.86 -6.19
CA VAL A 44 -7.71 5.57 -5.04
C VAL A 44 -8.73 5.66 -3.90
N HIS A 45 -8.31 5.29 -2.69
CA HIS A 45 -9.16 5.40 -1.52
C HIS A 45 -9.40 6.88 -1.19
N PRO A 46 -10.66 7.34 -1.04
CA PRO A 46 -11.00 8.76 -0.95
C PRO A 46 -10.45 9.47 0.29
N LYS A 47 -10.05 8.72 1.33
CA LYS A 47 -9.42 9.27 2.55
C LYS A 47 -7.91 9.01 2.63
N ALA A 48 -7.31 8.50 1.58
CA ALA A 48 -5.89 8.15 1.54
C ALA A 48 -5.30 8.44 0.14
N THR A 49 -5.50 9.68 -0.30
CA THR A 49 -4.84 10.26 -1.47
C THR A 49 -3.33 10.38 -1.26
N LEU A 50 -2.59 10.70 -2.32
CA LEU A 50 -1.15 10.84 -2.28
C LEU A 50 -0.70 12.01 -1.41
N GLU A 51 0.04 11.71 -0.36
CA GLU A 51 0.48 12.71 0.62
C GLU A 51 1.87 12.38 1.15
N ASP A 52 2.66 13.42 1.40
CA ASP A 52 3.88 13.31 2.21
C ASP A 52 3.52 13.10 3.69
N ARG A 53 4.17 12.12 4.31
CA ARG A 53 3.96 11.74 5.69
C ARG A 53 5.10 12.24 6.58
N PRO A 54 4.83 12.57 7.87
CA PRO A 54 5.83 13.11 8.78
C PRO A 54 6.98 12.15 9.11
N TRP A 55 6.85 10.86 8.75
CA TRP A 55 7.90 9.85 8.89
C TRP A 55 8.77 9.66 7.63
N GLY A 56 8.75 10.60 6.68
CA GLY A 56 9.65 10.60 5.52
C GLY A 56 9.27 9.60 4.43
N MET A 57 7.97 9.37 4.27
CA MET A 57 7.40 8.58 3.18
C MET A 57 6.37 9.42 2.44
N LYS A 58 6.28 9.25 1.13
CA LYS A 58 5.11 9.66 0.35
C LYS A 58 4.21 8.44 0.17
N GLU A 59 2.92 8.56 0.45
CA GLU A 59 2.01 7.41 0.53
C GLU A 59 0.60 7.70 -0.01
N PHE A 60 -0.02 6.70 -0.63
CA PHE A 60 -1.46 6.64 -0.92
C PHE A 60 -2.00 5.23 -0.66
N ALA A 61 -3.32 5.03 -0.73
CA ALA A 61 -3.90 3.71 -0.65
C ALA A 61 -5.04 3.47 -1.64
N SER A 62 -5.31 2.21 -1.92
CA SER A 62 -6.51 1.70 -2.58
C SER A 62 -7.15 0.62 -1.71
N VAL A 63 -8.42 0.31 -1.97
CA VAL A 63 -9.14 -0.78 -1.31
C VAL A 63 -9.66 -1.71 -2.39
N ASP A 64 -9.41 -3.01 -2.24
CA ASP A 64 -9.93 -4.01 -3.16
C ASP A 64 -11.44 -4.27 -2.91
N PRO A 65 -12.12 -5.03 -3.80
CA PRO A 65 -13.55 -5.29 -3.65
C PRO A 65 -13.95 -6.02 -2.36
N ASP A 66 -13.05 -6.77 -1.73
CA ASP A 66 -13.32 -7.53 -0.50
C ASP A 66 -13.04 -6.70 0.78
N GLY A 67 -12.37 -5.55 0.63
CA GLY A 67 -12.09 -4.61 1.71
C GLY A 67 -10.64 -4.61 2.19
N ASN A 68 -9.72 -5.34 1.53
CA ASN A 68 -8.31 -5.29 1.86
C ASN A 68 -7.73 -3.91 1.53
N LEU A 69 -6.92 -3.36 2.44
CA LEU A 69 -6.26 -2.08 2.23
C LEU A 69 -4.88 -2.26 1.59
N LEU A 70 -4.69 -1.75 0.39
CA LEU A 70 -3.41 -1.77 -0.32
C LEU A 70 -2.76 -0.39 -0.19
N LYS A 71 -1.70 -0.29 0.63
CA LYS A 71 -0.93 0.94 0.82
C LYS A 71 0.30 0.94 -0.09
N TYR A 72 0.56 2.06 -0.74
CA TYR A 72 1.73 2.28 -1.56
C TYR A 72 2.61 3.33 -0.92
N GLY A 73 3.91 3.11 -0.89
CA GLY A 73 4.84 4.01 -0.25
C GLY A 73 6.18 4.13 -0.97
N GLN A 74 6.63 5.36 -1.16
CA GLN A 74 7.98 5.67 -1.62
C GLN A 74 8.71 6.45 -0.54
N SER A 75 9.97 6.07 -0.29
CA SER A 75 10.78 6.83 0.66
C SER A 75 11.14 8.18 0.05
N SER A 76 10.93 9.24 0.84
CA SER A 76 11.28 10.60 0.43
C SER A 76 12.81 10.81 0.40
N SER A 77 13.60 9.85 0.89
CA SER A 77 15.07 9.89 0.92
C SER A 77 15.72 8.93 -0.08
N VAL A 78 16.80 9.41 -0.71
CA VAL A 78 17.77 8.63 -1.48
C VAL A 78 18.35 7.51 -0.58
N PRO A 79 18.51 6.26 -1.04
CA PRO A 79 18.46 5.10 -0.16
C PRO A 79 19.76 4.86 0.62
N SER A 80 19.63 4.40 1.86
CA SER A 80 20.63 3.51 2.44
C SER A 80 20.01 2.58 3.49
N TYR A 81 19.99 1.29 3.12
CA TYR A 81 19.74 0.10 3.94
C TYR A 81 18.29 -0.35 4.23
N PHE A 82 18.15 -1.66 4.01
CA PHE A 82 17.01 -2.55 4.25
C PHE A 82 16.40 -2.35 5.66
N ARG A 83 15.11 -2.04 5.74
CA ARG A 83 14.34 -2.02 7.00
C ARG A 83 13.10 -2.88 6.88
N ILE A 84 13.05 -3.97 7.65
CA ILE A 84 11.81 -4.67 7.98
C ILE A 84 11.11 -3.84 9.06
N LEU A 85 9.97 -3.23 8.75
CA LEU A 85 9.12 -2.58 9.74
C LEU A 85 7.94 -3.51 10.03
N LEU A 86 7.90 -4.07 11.25
CA LEU A 86 6.76 -4.81 11.76
C LEU A 86 5.82 -3.79 12.42
N ASN A 87 4.71 -3.46 11.76
CA ASN A 87 3.66 -2.62 12.37
C ASN A 87 2.72 -3.52 13.16
N ILE A 88 2.84 -3.50 14.49
CA ILE A 88 1.84 -4.10 15.38
C ILE A 88 0.77 -3.02 15.57
N SER A 89 -0.39 -3.21 14.94
CA SER A 89 -1.56 -2.38 15.22
C SER A 89 -2.04 -2.70 16.64
N LEU A 90 -1.84 -1.77 17.57
CA LEU A 90 -2.66 -1.70 18.78
C LEU A 90 -4.02 -1.12 18.34
N ALA A 91 -5.00 -2.01 18.20
CA ALA A 91 -6.39 -1.61 18.24
C ALA A 91 -6.66 -0.94 19.60
N ILE A 92 -7.16 0.29 19.56
CA ILE A 92 -7.92 0.88 20.67
C ILE A 92 -9.34 0.34 20.65
#